data_AF-A0A2K0UM48-F1
#
_entry.id   AF-A0A2K0UM48-F1
#
_cell.length_a   1.000
_cell.length_b   1.000
_cell.length_c   1.000
_cell.angle_alpha   90.00
_cell.angle_beta   90.00
_cell.angle_gamma   90.00
#
_symmetry.space_group_name_H-M   'P 1'
#
loop_
_entity.id
_entity.type
_entity.pdbx_description
1 polymer ?
#
loop_
_entity_poly.entity_id
_entity_poly.type
_entity_poly.pdbx_seq_one_letter_code
_entity_poly.pdbx_strand_id
1 'polypeptide(L)'
;MGLGILSGGYTASITLMVFVWMYNDLDGSNSGIWIRNALNAGGLMCFSWGALATLSGGELLPEGFAWILVTGAIIMTTVHAQDLPDIEGDMARGRQTVPLLYGEAAARISLAAMVIFWSVACPFFWDASPWGWAASTSIGGAMSVLALKNMGQWWDEVVWKLWCLWIAALYLLPALKR
;
A
#
# COMPACT_ATOMS: atom_id res chain seq x y z
N MET A 1 9.12 -22.79 6.48
CA MET A 1 9.01 -22.50 7.92
C MET A 1 10.33 -22.63 8.69
N GLY A 2 11.16 -23.65 8.47
CA GLY A 2 12.42 -23.85 9.24
C GLY A 2 13.42 -22.69 9.25
N LEU A 3 13.65 -22.01 8.12
CA LEU A 3 14.54 -20.84 8.04
C LEU A 3 13.97 -19.60 8.76
N GLY A 4 12.65 -19.43 8.80
CA GLY A 4 11.99 -18.28 9.42
C GLY A 4 12.01 -18.31 10.95
N ILE A 5 12.09 -19.50 11.54
CA ILE A 5 12.26 -19.69 12.99
C ILE A 5 13.66 -19.23 13.41
N LEU A 6 14.67 -19.53 12.58
CA LEU A 6 16.06 -19.14 12.81
C LEU A 6 16.32 -17.65 12.57
N SER A 7 15.52 -17.02 11.69
CA SER A 7 15.69 -15.60 11.36
C SER A 7 14.77 -14.64 12.13
N GLY A 8 13.84 -15.13 12.95
CA GLY A 8 12.87 -14.29 13.69
C GLY A 8 11.67 -13.80 12.87
N GLY A 9 11.58 -14.11 11.57
CA GLY A 9 10.48 -13.70 10.68
C GLY A 9 9.25 -14.63 10.68
N TYR A 10 9.26 -15.71 11.46
CA TYR A 10 8.18 -16.70 11.45
C TYR A 10 6.83 -16.13 11.93
N THR A 11 6.83 -15.19 12.88
CA THR A 11 5.61 -14.57 13.41
C THR A 11 4.87 -13.81 12.32
N ALA A 12 5.56 -12.93 11.59
CA ALA A 12 5.00 -12.21 10.46
C ALA A 12 4.47 -13.14 9.35
N SER A 13 5.14 -14.28 9.13
CA SER A 13 4.71 -15.29 8.15
C SER A 13 3.39 -15.97 8.55
N ILE A 14 3.26 -16.35 9.83
CA ILE A 14 2.02 -16.94 10.36
C ILE A 14 0.90 -15.90 10.34
N THR A 15 1.17 -14.67 10.76
CA THR A 15 0.19 -13.57 10.71
C THR A 15 -0.30 -13.31 9.29
N LEU A 16 0.59 -13.33 8.29
CA LEU A 16 0.20 -13.23 6.88
C LEU A 16 -0.74 -14.37 6.48
N MET A 17 -0.42 -15.61 6.83
CA MET A 17 -1.29 -16.76 6.53
C MET A 17 -2.67 -16.61 7.16
N VAL A 18 -2.74 -16.10 8.39
CA VAL A 18 -4.02 -15.80 9.05
C VAL A 18 -4.80 -14.73 8.30
N PHE A 19 -4.16 -13.63 7.88
CA PHE A 19 -4.84 -12.59 7.09
C PHE A 19 -5.33 -13.10 5.73
N VAL A 20 -4.53 -13.93 5.05
CA VAL A 20 -4.92 -14.54 3.76
C VAL A 20 -6.12 -15.47 3.95
N TRP A 21 -6.13 -16.27 5.01
CA TRP A 21 -7.26 -17.12 5.38
C TRP A 21 -8.51 -16.32 5.71
N MET A 22 -8.38 -15.26 6.53
CA MET A 22 -9.49 -14.35 6.83
C MET A 22 -10.04 -13.65 5.58
N TYR A 23 -9.16 -13.28 4.65
CA TYR A 23 -9.54 -12.59 3.42
C TYR A 23 -10.30 -13.51 2.45
N ASN A 24 -9.79 -14.72 2.24
CA ASN A 24 -10.33 -15.66 1.24
C ASN A 24 -11.37 -16.63 1.81
N ASP A 25 -11.01 -17.40 2.84
CA ASP A 25 -11.82 -18.51 3.34
C ASP A 25 -12.96 -18.06 4.27
N LEU A 26 -12.77 -16.96 5.00
CA LEU A 26 -13.83 -16.35 5.82
C LEU A 26 -14.62 -15.26 5.09
N ASP A 27 -14.38 -15.09 3.79
CA ASP A 27 -15.03 -14.07 2.96
C ASP A 27 -14.88 -12.63 3.51
N GLY A 28 -13.76 -12.36 4.20
CA GLY A 28 -13.40 -11.03 4.68
C GLY A 28 -13.29 -10.00 3.55
N SER A 29 -13.00 -10.46 2.32
CA SER A 29 -12.98 -9.63 1.13
C SER A 29 -14.34 -8.99 0.78
N ASN A 30 -15.45 -9.59 1.22
CA ASN A 30 -16.82 -9.11 0.99
C ASN A 30 -17.51 -8.61 2.26
N SER A 31 -16.85 -8.66 3.43
CA SER A 31 -17.40 -8.24 4.73
C SER A 31 -17.45 -6.72 4.92
N GLY A 32 -17.33 -5.93 3.84
CA GLY A 32 -17.31 -4.48 3.86
C GLY A 32 -15.93 -3.88 3.58
N ILE A 33 -15.94 -2.65 3.05
CA ILE A 33 -14.75 -1.99 2.50
C ILE A 33 -13.63 -1.77 3.52
N TRP A 34 -13.98 -1.44 4.76
CA TRP A 34 -13.02 -1.20 5.82
C TRP A 34 -12.29 -2.48 6.23
N ILE A 35 -13.00 -3.61 6.29
CA ILE A 35 -12.40 -4.91 6.61
C ILE A 35 -11.51 -5.36 5.46
N ARG A 36 -11.98 -5.25 4.20
CA ARG A 36 -11.16 -5.55 3.02
C ARG A 36 -9.86 -4.74 3.00
N ASN A 37 -9.94 -3.42 3.19
CA ASN A 37 -8.76 -2.56 3.18
C ASN A 37 -7.84 -2.82 4.37
N ALA A 38 -8.39 -3.10 5.56
CA ALA A 38 -7.60 -3.46 6.73
C ALA A 38 -6.88 -4.80 6.56
N LEU A 39 -7.52 -5.81 5.95
CA LEU A 39 -6.90 -7.10 5.66
C LEU A 39 -5.79 -6.98 4.60
N ASN A 40 -6.02 -6.19 3.54
CA ASN A 40 -4.99 -5.90 2.54
C ASN A 40 -3.81 -5.15 3.15
N ALA A 41 -4.07 -4.11 3.95
CA ALA A 41 -3.04 -3.36 4.65
C ALA A 41 -2.26 -4.25 5.62
N GLY A 42 -2.96 -5.03 6.45
CA GLY A 42 -2.34 -5.96 7.40
C GLY A 42 -1.47 -7.02 6.71
N GLY A 43 -1.97 -7.62 5.63
CA GLY A 43 -1.19 -8.57 4.82
C GLY A 43 0.07 -7.94 4.23
N LEU A 44 -0.03 -6.72 3.70
CA LEU A 44 1.13 -6.01 3.16
C LEU A 44 2.13 -5.58 4.24
N MET A 45 1.65 -5.14 5.41
CA MET A 45 2.48 -4.84 6.58
C MET A 45 3.28 -6.06 7.06
N CYS A 46 2.71 -7.27 6.95
CA CYS A 46 3.43 -8.50 7.29
C CYS A 46 4.67 -8.73 6.42
N PHE A 47 4.70 -8.26 5.17
CA PHE A 47 5.93 -8.32 4.36
C PHE A 47 7.01 -7.39 4.90
N SER A 48 6.66 -6.14 5.23
CA SER A 48 7.61 -5.19 5.85
C SER A 48 8.12 -5.70 7.19
N TRP A 49 7.22 -6.21 8.03
CA TRP A 49 7.57 -6.81 9.32
C TRP A 49 8.48 -8.02 9.14
N GLY A 50 8.11 -8.97 8.28
CA GLY A 50 8.89 -10.18 8.04
C GLY A 50 10.30 -9.88 7.54
N ALA A 51 10.44 -8.92 6.63
CA ALA A 51 11.74 -8.49 6.10
C ALA A 51 12.62 -7.86 7.21
N LEU A 52 12.07 -6.91 7.96
CA LEU A 52 12.82 -6.23 9.02
C LEU A 52 13.17 -7.16 10.19
N ALA A 53 12.24 -8.03 10.61
CA ALA A 53 12.49 -9.03 11.64
C ALA A 53 13.59 -10.01 11.21
N THR A 54 13.58 -10.43 9.94
CA THR A 54 14.61 -11.31 9.37
C THR A 54 16.00 -10.66 9.37
N LEU A 55 16.08 -9.38 9.00
CA LEU A 55 17.35 -8.64 8.95
C LEU A 55 17.89 -8.30 10.35
N SER A 56 17.02 -8.09 11.32
CA SER A 56 17.38 -7.72 12.70
C SER A 56 17.55 -8.91 13.64
N GLY A 57 17.31 -10.14 13.18
CA GLY A 57 17.31 -11.32 14.05
C GLY A 57 16.15 -11.36 15.06
N GLY A 58 15.05 -10.65 14.76
CA GLY A 58 13.85 -10.58 15.60
C GLY A 58 13.71 -9.32 16.44
N GLU A 59 14.75 -8.48 16.54
CA GLU A 59 14.73 -7.24 17.33
C GLU A 59 14.44 -6.00 16.46
N LEU A 60 13.16 -5.64 16.36
CA LEU A 60 12.75 -4.43 15.63
C LEU A 60 13.12 -3.15 16.39
N LEU A 61 13.93 -2.32 15.74
CA LEU A 61 14.16 -0.94 16.18
C LEU A 61 12.84 -0.16 16.18
N PRO A 62 12.65 0.80 17.11
CA PRO A 62 11.45 1.65 17.15
C PRO A 62 11.15 2.36 15.81
N GLU A 63 12.20 2.79 15.10
CA GLU A 63 12.08 3.43 13.78
C GLU A 63 11.52 2.46 12.72
N GLY A 64 11.91 1.18 12.78
CA GLY A 64 11.38 0.13 11.91
C GLY A 64 9.89 -0.17 12.20
N PHE A 65 9.50 -0.19 13.47
CA PHE A 65 8.10 -0.34 13.85
C PHE A 65 7.24 0.85 13.39
N ALA A 66 7.74 2.07 13.60
CA ALA A 66 7.09 3.28 13.10
C ALA A 66 6.94 3.25 11.57
N TRP A 67 7.96 2.79 10.85
CA TRP A 67 7.89 2.67 9.40
C TRP A 67 6.85 1.64 8.93
N ILE A 68 6.73 0.48 9.60
CA ILE A 68 5.69 -0.51 9.31
C ILE A 68 4.28 0.12 9.47
N LEU A 69 4.07 0.92 10.51
CA LEU A 69 2.79 1.61 10.72
C LEU A 69 2.53 2.66 9.63
N VAL A 70 3.56 3.42 9.24
CA VAL A 70 3.45 4.41 8.16
C VAL A 70 3.13 3.73 6.83
N THR A 71 3.84 2.66 6.44
CA THR A 71 3.54 1.95 5.19
C THR A 71 2.17 1.27 5.22
N GLY A 72 1.76 0.75 6.37
CA GLY A 72 0.41 0.26 6.59
C GLY A 72 -0.67 1.32 6.35
N ALA A 73 -0.48 2.52 6.89
CA ALA A 73 -1.39 3.64 6.71
C ALA A 73 -1.44 4.12 5.24
N ILE A 74 -0.29 4.15 4.56
CA ILE A 74 -0.21 4.45 3.11
C ILE A 74 -1.06 3.47 2.33
N ILE A 75 -0.87 2.16 2.56
CA ILE A 75 -1.62 1.12 1.85
C ILE A 75 -3.11 1.25 2.17
N MET A 76 -3.49 1.33 3.44
CA MET A 76 -4.90 1.44 3.84
C MET A 76 -5.62 2.60 3.17
N THR A 77 -4.93 3.72 2.94
CA THR A 77 -5.49 4.94 2.36
C THR A 77 -5.37 5.05 0.84
N THR A 78 -4.60 4.16 0.18
CA THR A 78 -4.33 4.27 -1.27
C THR A 78 -4.48 2.96 -2.05
N VAL A 79 -4.70 1.81 -1.38
CA VAL A 79 -4.80 0.48 -2.01
C VAL A 79 -5.94 0.40 -3.03
N HIS A 80 -6.98 1.22 -2.89
CA HIS A 80 -8.09 1.31 -3.83
C HIS A 80 -7.67 1.85 -5.21
N ALA A 81 -6.42 2.26 -5.41
CA ALA A 81 -5.83 2.43 -6.74
C ALA A 81 -5.95 1.16 -7.60
N GLN A 82 -5.93 -0.03 -6.98
CA GLN A 82 -6.09 -1.32 -7.66
C GLN A 82 -7.49 -1.54 -8.21
N ASP A 83 -8.48 -0.91 -7.58
CA ASP A 83 -9.89 -1.11 -7.91
C ASP A 83 -10.28 -0.27 -9.15
N LEU A 84 -9.46 0.71 -9.57
CA LEU A 84 -9.75 1.58 -10.72
C LEU A 84 -9.77 0.82 -12.07
N PRO A 85 -8.74 0.04 -12.44
CA PRO A 85 -8.81 -0.78 -13.66
C PRO A 85 -9.79 -1.96 -13.51
N ASP A 86 -10.14 -2.37 -12.30
CA ASP A 86 -10.92 -3.60 -12.08
C ASP A 86 -12.42 -3.37 -11.82
N ILE A 87 -12.95 -2.17 -12.13
CA ILE A 87 -14.36 -1.79 -11.84
C ILE A 87 -15.37 -2.80 -12.42
N GLU A 88 -15.24 -3.15 -13.70
CA GLU A 88 -16.18 -4.08 -14.35
C GLU A 88 -16.11 -5.49 -13.75
N GLY A 89 -14.88 -5.97 -13.45
CA GLY A 89 -14.66 -7.28 -12.84
C GLY A 89 -15.16 -7.35 -11.40
N ASP A 90 -14.96 -6.28 -10.63
CA ASP A 90 -15.46 -6.16 -9.27
C ASP A 90 -16.98 -6.06 -9.23
N MET A 91 -17.59 -5.35 -10.19
CA MET A 91 -19.04 -5.31 -10.35
C MET A 91 -19.62 -6.68 -10.69
N ALA A 92 -19.01 -7.42 -11.63
CA ALA A 92 -19.44 -8.77 -11.99
C ALA A 92 -19.33 -9.78 -10.82
N ARG A 93 -18.39 -9.55 -9.90
CA ARG A 93 -18.20 -10.34 -8.67
C ARG A 93 -19.08 -9.89 -7.51
N GLY A 94 -19.81 -8.77 -7.63
CA GLY A 94 -20.58 -8.19 -6.54
C GLY A 94 -19.72 -7.61 -5.40
N ARG A 95 -18.48 -7.21 -5.69
CA ARG A 95 -17.54 -6.68 -4.70
C ARG A 95 -17.88 -5.25 -4.30
N GLN A 96 -17.58 -4.93 -3.04
CA GLN A 96 -17.75 -3.60 -2.49
C GLN A 96 -16.42 -2.83 -2.49
N THR A 97 -16.15 -2.09 -3.57
CA THR A 97 -14.95 -1.25 -3.73
C THR A 97 -15.23 0.25 -3.58
N VAL A 98 -14.17 1.05 -3.37
CA VAL A 98 -14.31 2.51 -3.25
C VAL A 98 -15.00 3.11 -4.48
N PRO A 99 -14.58 2.82 -5.73
CA PRO A 99 -15.24 3.38 -6.92
C PRO A 99 -16.71 2.93 -7.06
N LEU A 100 -17.06 1.70 -6.66
CA LEU A 100 -18.44 1.20 -6.75
C LEU A 100 -19.36 1.75 -5.65
N LEU A 101 -18.84 1.96 -4.43
CA LEU A 101 -19.64 2.43 -3.29
C LEU A 101 -19.75 3.96 -3.20
N TYR A 102 -18.64 4.66 -3.41
CA TYR A 102 -18.56 6.12 -3.23
C TYR A 102 -18.50 6.88 -4.55
N GLY A 103 -18.46 6.17 -5.68
CA GLY A 103 -18.31 6.73 -7.00
C GLY A 103 -16.84 6.91 -7.39
N GLU A 104 -16.61 6.80 -8.70
CA GLU A 104 -15.28 6.86 -9.29
C GLU A 104 -14.56 8.19 -9.03
N ALA A 105 -15.28 9.31 -9.10
CA ALA A 105 -14.73 10.64 -8.83
C ALA A 105 -14.20 10.75 -7.39
N ALA A 106 -14.95 10.27 -6.40
CA ALA A 106 -14.53 10.28 -5.01
C ALA A 106 -13.32 9.35 -4.78
N ALA A 107 -13.29 8.18 -5.44
CA ALA A 107 -12.15 7.26 -5.40
C ALA A 107 -10.87 7.93 -5.93
N ARG A 108 -10.95 8.60 -7.09
CA ARG A 108 -9.81 9.31 -7.72
C ARG A 108 -9.33 10.51 -6.90
N ILE A 109 -10.26 11.32 -6.37
CA ILE A 109 -9.93 12.50 -5.56
C ILE A 109 -9.25 12.08 -4.25
N SER A 110 -9.84 11.11 -3.54
CA SER A 110 -9.28 10.60 -2.29
C SER A 110 -7.90 9.95 -2.51
N LEU A 111 -7.74 9.20 -3.61
CA LEU A 111 -6.45 8.62 -3.99
C LEU A 111 -5.39 9.70 -4.22
N ALA A 112 -5.69 10.69 -5.07
CA ALA A 112 -4.78 11.78 -5.39
C ALA A 112 -4.39 12.59 -4.14
N ALA A 113 -5.37 12.90 -3.27
CA ALA A 113 -5.12 13.63 -2.03
C ALA A 113 -4.17 12.86 -1.10
N MET A 114 -4.41 11.57 -0.89
CA MET A 114 -3.58 10.74 -0.01
C MET A 114 -2.19 10.49 -0.59
N VAL A 115 -2.07 10.26 -1.91
CA VAL A 115 -0.77 10.10 -2.57
C VAL A 115 0.07 11.37 -2.42
N ILE A 116 -0.50 12.56 -2.66
CA ILE A 116 0.22 13.83 -2.48
C ILE A 116 0.66 14.01 -1.03
N PHE A 117 -0.24 13.75 -0.07
CA PHE A 117 0.08 13.84 1.35
C PHE A 117 1.28 12.95 1.72
N TRP A 118 1.25 11.67 1.35
CA TRP A 118 2.32 10.72 1.65
C TRP A 118 3.60 10.98 0.86
N SER A 119 3.50 11.51 -0.37
CA SER A 119 4.65 11.94 -1.17
C SER A 119 5.50 13.01 -0.49
N VAL A 120 4.91 13.77 0.44
CA VAL A 120 5.58 14.81 1.24
C VAL A 120 5.92 14.30 2.63
N ALA A 121 4.98 13.60 3.30
CA ALA A 121 5.18 13.11 4.65
C ALA A 121 6.32 12.07 4.77
N CYS A 122 6.48 11.17 3.81
CA CYS A 122 7.50 10.13 3.89
C CYS A 122 8.94 10.67 3.73
N PRO A 123 9.24 11.57 2.77
CA PRO A 123 10.55 12.22 2.72
C PRO A 123 10.87 13.05 3.96
N PHE A 124 9.88 13.68 4.60
CA PHE A 124 10.07 14.36 5.89
C PHE A 124 10.39 13.37 7.02
N PHE A 125 9.66 12.26 7.10
CA PHE A 125 9.89 11.22 8.12
C PHE A 125 11.31 10.67 8.08
N TRP A 126 11.87 10.48 6.87
CA TRP A 126 13.21 9.91 6.67
C TRP A 126 14.35 10.94 6.59
N ASP A 127 14.08 12.24 6.68
CA ASP A 127 15.03 13.31 6.34
C ASP A 127 15.75 13.03 5.01
N ALA A 128 14.96 12.81 3.96
CA ALA A 128 15.45 12.33 2.69
C ALA A 128 16.33 13.38 1.96
N SER A 129 17.29 12.89 1.18
CA SER A 129 18.04 13.68 0.22
C SER A 129 17.12 14.32 -0.84
N PRO A 130 17.58 15.36 -1.55
CA PRO A 130 16.81 15.95 -2.65
C PRO A 130 16.36 14.94 -3.71
N TRP A 131 17.11 13.85 -3.91
CA TRP A 131 16.75 12.77 -4.82
C TRP A 131 15.55 11.96 -4.31
N GLY A 132 15.50 11.63 -3.01
CA GLY A 132 14.34 10.97 -2.40
C GLY A 132 13.08 11.82 -2.50
N TRP A 133 13.22 13.13 -2.24
CA TRP A 133 12.14 14.12 -2.45
C TRP A 133 11.65 14.16 -3.89
N ALA A 134 12.58 14.26 -4.86
CA ALA A 134 12.25 14.32 -6.26
C ALA A 134 11.55 13.05 -6.74
N ALA A 135 12.05 11.86 -6.38
CA ALA A 135 11.44 10.58 -6.75
C ALA A 135 10.02 10.46 -6.18
N SER A 136 9.84 10.72 -4.88
CA SER A 136 8.55 10.62 -4.19
C SER A 136 7.50 11.57 -4.76
N THR A 137 7.85 12.86 -4.95
CA THR A 137 6.90 13.88 -5.38
C THR A 137 6.62 13.85 -6.88
N SER A 138 7.61 13.53 -7.73
CA SER A 138 7.40 13.45 -9.17
C SER A 138 6.49 12.29 -9.57
N ILE A 139 6.74 11.08 -9.05
CA ILE A 139 5.94 9.90 -9.37
C ILE A 139 4.53 10.05 -8.78
N GLY A 140 4.43 10.45 -7.51
CA GLY A 140 3.12 10.66 -6.85
C GLY A 140 2.30 11.78 -7.49
N GLY A 141 2.95 12.88 -7.90
CA GLY A 141 2.30 13.97 -8.62
C GLY A 141 1.82 13.56 -10.01
N ALA A 142 2.66 12.87 -10.79
CA ALA A 142 2.28 12.36 -12.10
C ALA A 142 1.10 11.38 -12.01
N MET A 143 1.16 10.43 -11.07
CA MET A 143 0.07 9.50 -10.79
C MET A 143 -1.22 10.24 -10.41
N SER A 144 -1.15 11.22 -9.52
CA SER A 144 -2.32 11.99 -9.06
C SER A 144 -2.98 12.77 -10.18
N VAL A 145 -2.20 13.42 -11.05
CA VAL A 145 -2.72 14.13 -12.23
C VAL A 145 -3.40 13.15 -13.19
N LEU A 146 -2.79 11.99 -13.46
CA LEU A 146 -3.37 10.99 -14.34
C LEU A 146 -4.66 10.39 -13.77
N ALA A 147 -4.67 10.09 -12.46
CA ALA A 147 -5.84 9.57 -11.76
C ALA A 147 -7.03 10.55 -11.86
N LEU A 148 -6.79 11.86 -11.71
CA LEU A 148 -7.82 12.89 -11.77
C LEU A 148 -8.32 13.19 -13.19
N LYS A 149 -7.49 13.03 -14.22
CA LYS A 149 -7.88 13.31 -15.60
C LYS A 149 -8.91 12.32 -16.16
N ASN A 150 -9.07 11.16 -15.54
CA ASN A 150 -10.00 10.09 -15.95
C ASN A 150 -10.04 9.87 -17.47
N MET A 151 -8.91 9.44 -18.04
CA MET A 151 -8.74 9.30 -19.49
C MET A 151 -9.14 7.91 -20.01
N GLY A 152 -9.85 7.11 -19.18
CA GLY A 152 -10.34 5.77 -19.51
C GLY A 152 -9.44 4.62 -19.04
N GLN A 153 -9.93 3.40 -19.28
CA GLN A 153 -9.42 2.13 -18.74
C GLN A 153 -7.91 1.93 -18.86
N TRP A 154 -7.33 2.19 -20.04
CA TRP A 154 -5.90 2.00 -20.25
C TRP A 154 -5.05 2.88 -19.32
N TRP A 155 -5.52 4.11 -19.06
CA TRP A 155 -4.84 5.01 -18.13
C TRP A 155 -5.01 4.60 -16.68
N ASP A 156 -6.10 3.91 -16.33
CA ASP A 156 -6.29 3.38 -14.98
C ASP A 156 -5.31 2.25 -14.66
N GLU A 157 -4.99 1.40 -15.65
CA GLU A 157 -3.87 0.45 -15.51
C GLU A 157 -2.52 1.15 -15.35
N VAL A 158 -2.31 2.27 -16.05
CA VAL A 158 -1.08 3.07 -15.91
C VAL A 158 -1.01 3.69 -14.52
N VAL A 159 -2.11 4.23 -14.00
CA VAL A 159 -2.20 4.78 -12.64
C VAL A 159 -1.87 3.69 -11.61
N TRP A 160 -2.40 2.48 -11.78
CA TRP A 160 -2.06 1.33 -10.93
C TRP A 160 -0.57 0.98 -10.98
N LYS A 161 0.03 0.90 -12.17
CA LYS A 161 1.47 0.63 -12.32
C LYS A 161 2.33 1.74 -11.70
N LEU A 162 1.91 3.01 -11.84
CA LEU A 162 2.56 4.15 -11.21
C LEU A 162 2.41 4.12 -9.69
N TRP A 163 1.30 3.64 -9.15
CA TRP A 163 1.13 3.42 -7.72
C TRP A 163 2.14 2.39 -7.20
N CYS A 164 2.31 1.25 -7.89
CA CYS A 164 3.33 0.26 -7.54
C CYS A 164 4.74 0.86 -7.56
N LEU A 165 5.06 1.63 -8.60
CA LEU A 165 6.35 2.31 -8.72
C LEU A 165 6.56 3.36 -7.61
N TRP A 166 5.52 4.12 -7.27
CA TRP A 166 5.55 5.11 -6.21
C TRP A 166 5.77 4.47 -4.85
N ILE A 167 5.03 3.41 -4.52
CA ILE A 167 5.25 2.63 -3.29
C ILE A 167 6.69 2.12 -3.23
N ALA A 168 7.21 1.53 -4.32
CA ALA A 168 8.59 1.08 -4.37
C ALA A 168 9.59 2.23 -4.11
N ALA A 169 9.37 3.41 -4.69
CA ALA A 169 10.19 4.58 -4.42
C ALA A 169 10.13 5.01 -2.95
N LEU A 170 8.96 4.96 -2.30
CA LEU A 170 8.82 5.23 -0.87
C LEU A 170 9.59 4.24 0.00
N TYR A 171 9.57 2.95 -0.34
CA TYR A 171 10.35 1.93 0.37
C TYR A 171 11.86 2.12 0.26
N LEU A 172 12.33 2.84 -0.78
CA LEU A 172 13.75 3.16 -0.97
C LEU A 172 14.20 4.44 -0.23
N LEU A 173 13.28 5.23 0.32
CA LEU A 173 13.61 6.46 1.05
C LEU A 173 14.61 6.28 2.21
N PRO A 174 14.56 5.21 3.04
CA PRO A 174 15.54 5.02 4.11
C PRO A 174 16.98 4.94 3.58
N ALA A 175 17.17 4.41 2.37
CA ALA A 175 18.49 4.31 1.73
C ALA A 175 18.96 5.65 1.12
N LEU A 176 18.07 6.63 1.02
CA LEU A 176 18.33 7.97 0.48
C LEU A 176 18.32 9.05 1.58
N LYS A 177 18.44 8.65 2.86
CA LYS A 177 18.61 9.54 4.02
C LYS A 177 19.89 10.36 3.90
N ARG A 178 19.84 11.60 4.39
CA ARG A 178 21.00 12.53 4.37
C ARG A 178 22.08 12.15 5.38
#